data_AF-A0A420CXR3-F1
#
_entry.id   AF-A0A420CXR3-F1
#
_cell.length_a   1.000
_cell.length_b   1.000
_cell.length_c   1.000
_cell.angle_alpha   90.00
_cell.angle_beta   90.00
_cell.angle_gamma   90.00
#
_symmetry.space_group_name_H-M   'P 1'
#
loop_
_entity.id
_entity.type
_entity.pdbx_description
1 polymer ?
#
loop_
_entity_poly.entity_id
_entity_poly.type
_entity_poly.pdbx_seq_one_letter_code
_entity_poly.pdbx_strand_id
1 'polypeptide(L)'
;MWIDLDETEVAHLSHDTVPASVLKKLQAAPHRDATLFQKFAVGWSDYLHVHDGAPVERTRNGAYVLSWLWVYNEQVGLPKCNDFADYDLSLECLDLLEQIQDFDITDLDSGAEHHLGSGRLKGQQWSLLHNSGLLTVILLPSADCPPRVYSETPRTVGGTTSDDLTDERCIRFLLDAMNTFSTHQALPSEGQQLSLL
;
A
#
# COMPACT_ATOMS: atom_id res chain seq x y z
N MET A 1 31.71 12.96 -3.47
CA MET A 1 31.50 14.25 -4.16
C MET A 1 30.03 14.56 -3.97
N TRP A 2 29.73 15.57 -3.16
CA TRP A 2 28.36 15.99 -2.88
C TRP A 2 28.09 17.19 -3.78
N ILE A 3 27.03 17.11 -4.57
CA ILE A 3 26.56 18.25 -5.36
C ILE A 3 25.47 18.88 -4.51
N ASP A 4 25.81 19.99 -3.85
CA ASP A 4 24.82 20.89 -3.28
C ASP A 4 24.18 21.60 -4.47
N LEU A 5 22.88 21.43 -4.67
CA LEU A 5 22.13 22.14 -5.70
C LEU A 5 21.06 22.95 -4.98
N ASP A 6 21.25 24.26 -4.93
CA ASP A 6 20.22 25.18 -4.47
C ASP A 6 19.19 25.47 -5.60
N GLU A 7 18.09 26.15 -5.27
CA GLU A 7 17.04 26.49 -6.24
C GLU A 7 17.56 27.34 -7.41
N THR A 8 18.60 28.13 -7.19
CA THR A 8 19.23 28.97 -8.22
C THR A 8 20.01 28.09 -9.20
N GLU A 9 20.79 27.15 -8.67
CA GLU A 9 21.56 26.20 -9.48
C GLU A 9 20.65 25.25 -10.26
N VAL A 10 19.56 24.78 -9.64
CA VAL A 10 18.51 24.00 -10.31
C VAL A 10 17.86 24.79 -11.44
N ALA A 11 17.61 26.09 -11.26
CA ALA A 11 17.05 26.95 -12.30
C ALA A 11 17.98 27.13 -13.52
N HIS A 12 19.29 26.98 -13.32
CA HIS A 12 20.29 27.09 -14.39
C HIS A 12 20.52 25.78 -15.16
N LEU A 13 19.97 24.65 -14.71
CA LEU A 13 20.04 23.39 -15.43
C LEU A 13 19.26 23.46 -16.75
N SER A 14 19.82 22.88 -17.81
CA SER A 14 19.21 22.87 -19.14
C SER A 14 19.03 21.45 -19.67
N HIS A 15 18.16 21.30 -20.67
CA HIS A 15 17.93 20.02 -21.36
C HIS A 15 19.19 19.48 -22.06
N ASP A 16 20.20 20.33 -22.28
CA ASP A 16 21.47 19.95 -22.89
C ASP A 16 22.41 19.25 -21.89
N THR A 17 22.16 19.42 -20.59
CA THR A 17 23.00 18.88 -19.49
C THR A 17 22.29 17.81 -18.68
N VAL A 18 20.96 17.83 -18.64
CA VAL A 18 20.14 16.95 -17.82
C VAL A 18 18.97 16.39 -18.65
N PRO A 19 18.66 15.08 -18.57
CA PRO A 19 17.50 14.52 -19.25
C PRO A 19 16.22 15.29 -18.90
N ALA A 20 15.37 15.54 -19.90
CA ALA A 20 14.15 16.34 -19.77
C ALA A 20 13.24 15.89 -18.60
N SER A 21 13.15 14.58 -18.36
CA SER A 21 12.37 14.00 -17.27
C SER A 21 12.92 14.36 -15.89
N VAL A 22 14.25 14.41 -15.75
CA VAL A 22 14.94 14.79 -14.51
C VAL A 22 14.85 16.29 -14.29
N LEU A 23 15.07 17.07 -15.35
CA LEU A 23 14.95 18.53 -15.28
C LEU A 23 13.54 18.98 -14.88
N LYS A 24 12.51 18.35 -15.45
CA LYS A 24 11.11 18.59 -15.08
C LYS A 24 10.83 18.29 -13.61
N LYS A 25 11.44 17.26 -13.03
CA LYS A 25 11.30 16.93 -11.60
C LYS A 25 12.00 17.96 -10.72
N LEU A 26 13.22 18.35 -11.07
CA LEU A 26 14.01 19.32 -10.30
C LEU A 26 13.35 20.71 -10.29
N GLN A 27 12.75 21.12 -11.41
CA GLN A 27 12.07 22.41 -11.54
C GLN A 27 10.60 22.39 -11.08
N ALA A 28 10.09 21.24 -10.63
CA ALA A 28 8.73 21.16 -10.11
C ALA A 28 8.62 21.94 -8.80
N ALA A 29 7.45 22.56 -8.56
CA ALA A 29 7.19 23.20 -7.29
C ALA A 29 7.35 22.17 -6.15
N PRO A 30 8.00 22.54 -5.02
CA PRO A 30 8.14 21.64 -3.89
C PRO A 30 6.79 21.12 -3.41
N HIS A 31 6.74 19.85 -3.01
CA HIS A 31 5.53 19.30 -2.39
C HIS A 31 5.19 20.11 -1.12
N ARG A 32 3.90 20.31 -0.83
CA ARG A 32 3.44 21.07 0.36
C ARG A 32 4.02 20.58 1.69
N ASP A 33 4.39 19.30 1.75
CA ASP A 33 4.93 18.64 2.93
C ASP A 33 6.47 18.65 2.97
N ALA A 34 7.16 19.15 1.93
CA ALA A 34 8.62 19.03 1.76
C ALA A 34 9.40 19.57 2.98
N THR A 35 8.96 20.68 3.56
CA THR A 35 9.58 21.30 4.74
C THR A 35 9.58 20.38 5.97
N LEU A 36 8.58 19.50 6.11
CA LEU A 36 8.54 18.54 7.22
C LEU A 36 9.69 17.53 7.11
N PHE A 37 9.89 16.99 5.90
CA PHE A 37 10.95 16.03 5.60
C PHE A 37 12.35 16.65 5.69
N GLN A 38 12.53 17.88 5.21
CA GLN A 38 13.78 18.63 5.36
C GLN A 38 14.17 18.84 6.83
N LYS A 39 13.22 19.31 7.66
CA LYS A 39 13.48 19.53 9.10
C LYS A 39 13.90 18.27 9.83
N PHE A 40 13.26 17.14 9.50
CA PHE A 40 13.64 15.86 10.07
C PHE A 40 15.05 15.43 9.62
N ALA A 41 15.37 15.60 8.33
CA ALA A 41 16.67 15.29 7.79
C ALA A 41 17.81 16.12 8.41
N VAL A 42 17.59 17.42 8.70
CA VAL A 42 18.55 18.26 9.44
C VAL A 42 18.85 17.69 10.82
N GLY A 43 17.83 17.13 11.50
CA GLY A 43 17.99 16.52 12.81
C GLY A 43 18.59 15.11 12.80
N TRP A 44 18.86 14.52 11.63
CA TRP A 44 19.32 13.13 11.52
C TRP A 44 20.81 12.96 11.84
N SER A 45 21.64 13.99 11.57
CA SER A 45 23.07 13.95 11.80
C SER A 45 23.64 15.35 11.99
N ASP A 46 24.48 15.53 13.02
CA ASP A 46 25.20 16.78 13.29
C ASP A 46 26.17 17.19 12.16
N TYR A 47 26.49 16.26 11.26
CA TYR A 47 27.37 16.46 10.11
C TYR A 47 26.62 16.70 8.80
N LEU A 48 25.28 16.59 8.81
CA LEU A 48 24.46 16.78 7.63
C LEU A 48 23.80 18.16 7.68
N HIS A 49 24.18 19.03 6.75
CA HIS A 49 23.47 20.27 6.50
C HIS A 49 22.53 20.04 5.31
N VAL A 50 21.22 20.17 5.55
CA VAL A 50 20.20 20.16 4.50
C VAL A 50 19.75 21.60 4.31
N HIS A 51 19.93 22.14 3.09
CA HIS A 51 19.47 23.48 2.75
C HIS A 51 17.94 23.57 2.78
N ASP A 52 17.38 24.73 3.12
CA ASP A 52 15.92 24.94 3.18
C ASP A 52 15.23 24.72 1.82
N GLY A 53 15.98 24.87 0.72
CA GLY A 53 15.54 24.60 -0.65
C GLY A 53 15.91 23.21 -1.18
N ALA A 54 16.39 22.30 -0.33
CA ALA A 54 16.84 20.98 -0.77
C ALA A 54 15.71 20.21 -1.48
N PRO A 55 15.99 19.53 -2.61
CA PRO A 55 14.97 18.77 -3.31
C PRO A 55 14.43 17.63 -2.44
N VAL A 56 13.11 17.52 -2.41
CA VAL A 56 12.38 16.46 -1.73
C VAL A 56 11.53 15.73 -2.76
N GLU A 57 11.90 14.49 -3.06
CA GLU A 57 11.08 13.60 -3.87
C GLU A 57 10.06 12.92 -2.97
N ARG A 58 8.88 13.55 -2.88
CA ARG A 58 7.75 13.02 -2.12
C ARG A 58 7.19 11.78 -2.81
N THR A 59 7.02 10.71 -2.05
CA THR A 59 6.29 9.50 -2.44
C THR A 59 5.04 9.35 -1.58
N ARG A 60 4.40 8.17 -1.56
CA ARG A 60 3.23 7.89 -0.71
C ARG A 60 3.60 7.77 0.77
N ASN A 61 4.66 7.03 1.08
CA ASN A 61 5.03 6.64 2.44
C ASN A 61 6.20 7.38 3.05
N GLY A 62 6.81 8.24 2.26
CA GLY A 62 7.92 9.02 2.73
C GLY A 62 8.39 9.99 1.68
N ALA A 63 9.63 10.41 1.83
CA ALA A 63 10.29 11.15 0.81
C ALA A 63 11.78 10.82 0.81
N TYR A 64 12.37 10.93 -0.38
CA TYR A 64 13.82 11.06 -0.47
C TYR A 64 14.19 12.54 -0.33
N VAL A 65 14.95 12.85 0.72
CA VAL A 65 15.58 14.16 0.91
C VAL A 65 16.97 14.11 0.31
N LEU A 66 17.33 15.12 -0.50
CA LEU A 66 18.60 15.18 -1.24
C LEU A 66 18.86 13.97 -2.16
N SER A 67 17.80 13.23 -2.54
CA SER A 67 17.87 12.01 -3.36
C SER A 67 18.60 10.81 -2.74
N TRP A 68 18.89 10.82 -1.43
CA TRP A 68 19.56 9.67 -0.78
C TRP A 68 19.03 9.33 0.61
N LEU A 69 18.54 10.30 1.38
CA LEU A 69 17.99 10.02 2.71
C LEU A 69 16.50 9.72 2.59
N TRP A 70 16.13 8.47 2.82
CA TRP A 70 14.73 8.08 2.94
C TRP A 70 14.18 8.45 4.32
N VAL A 71 13.06 9.17 4.35
CA VAL A 71 12.34 9.55 5.58
C VAL A 71 10.90 9.09 5.46
N TYR A 72 10.44 8.30 6.43
CA TYR A 72 9.06 7.78 6.47
C TYR A 72 8.07 8.85 6.97
N ASN A 73 6.80 8.78 6.53
CA ASN A 73 5.73 9.70 6.93
C ASN A 73 5.60 9.83 8.46
N GLU A 74 5.64 8.69 9.15
CA GLU A 74 5.47 8.63 10.60
C GLU A 74 6.56 9.38 11.38
N GLN A 75 7.76 9.49 10.81
CA GLN A 75 8.88 10.23 11.39
C GLN A 75 8.67 11.75 11.34
N VAL A 76 7.81 12.22 10.42
CA VAL A 76 7.46 13.63 10.25
C VAL A 76 6.04 13.96 10.74
N GLY A 77 5.40 13.02 11.45
CA GLY A 77 4.04 13.19 11.98
C GLY A 77 2.93 13.07 10.93
N LEU A 78 3.23 12.54 9.76
CA LEU A 78 2.23 12.21 8.74
C LEU A 78 1.75 10.75 8.93
N PRO A 79 0.51 10.42 8.52
CA PRO A 79 0.02 9.05 8.60
C PRO A 79 0.91 8.10 7.78
N LYS A 80 1.26 6.95 8.35
CA LYS A 80 1.76 5.83 7.55
C LYS A 80 0.64 5.43 6.60
N CYS A 81 0.90 5.54 5.30
CA CYS A 81 0.02 4.91 4.32
C CYS A 81 0.54 3.49 4.11
N ASN A 82 -0.31 2.56 3.71
CA ASN A 82 0.21 1.27 3.26
C ASN A 82 0.90 1.49 1.93
N ASP A 83 2.13 0.98 1.78
CA ASP A 83 2.72 0.89 0.44
C ASP A 83 2.07 -0.26 -0.26
N PHE A 84 1.60 0.00 -1.46
CA PHE A 84 1.18 -1.05 -2.37
C PHE A 84 2.03 -1.02 -3.64
N ALA A 85 3.13 -0.25 -3.66
CA ALA A 85 4.03 -0.16 -4.81
C ALA A 85 4.74 -1.48 -5.13
N ASP A 86 4.85 -2.38 -4.15
CA ASP A 86 5.42 -3.71 -4.33
C ASP A 86 4.44 -4.69 -5.01
N TYR A 87 3.17 -4.31 -5.17
CA TYR A 87 2.13 -5.12 -5.81
C TYR A 87 1.80 -4.59 -7.20
N ASP A 88 1.61 -5.49 -8.16
CA ASP A 88 1.18 -5.12 -9.51
C ASP A 88 -0.33 -4.82 -9.52
N LEU A 89 -0.69 -3.61 -9.10
CA LEU A 89 -2.07 -3.15 -8.97
C LEU A 89 -2.43 -2.05 -9.96
N SER A 90 -3.65 -2.12 -10.47
CA SER A 90 -4.22 -1.04 -11.28
C SER A 90 -4.54 0.19 -10.41
N LEU A 91 -4.54 1.38 -11.01
CA LEU A 91 -4.91 2.63 -10.33
C LEU A 91 -6.31 2.54 -9.70
N GLU A 92 -7.26 1.90 -10.39
CA GLU A 92 -8.63 1.67 -9.86
C GLU A 92 -8.61 0.83 -8.58
N CYS A 93 -7.79 -0.22 -8.55
CA CYS A 93 -7.65 -1.10 -7.39
C CYS A 93 -7.02 -0.36 -6.20
N LEU A 94 -6.00 0.46 -6.47
CA LEU A 94 -5.38 1.35 -5.48
C LEU A 94 -6.40 2.35 -4.91
N ASP A 95 -7.21 2.99 -5.75
CA ASP A 95 -8.25 3.94 -5.33
C ASP A 95 -9.30 3.27 -4.42
N LEU A 96 -9.65 2.00 -4.69
CA LEU A 96 -10.57 1.23 -3.85
C LEU A 96 -9.94 0.85 -2.51
N LEU A 97 -8.68 0.40 -2.51
CA LEU A 97 -7.92 0.10 -1.29
C LEU A 97 -7.82 1.32 -0.38
N GLU A 98 -7.59 2.50 -0.95
CA GLU A 98 -7.50 3.76 -0.20
C GLU A 98 -8.79 4.17 0.50
N GLN A 99 -9.94 3.70 0.02
CA GLN A 99 -11.24 3.98 0.65
C GLN A 99 -11.50 3.12 1.89
N ILE A 100 -10.75 2.02 2.08
CA ILE A 100 -10.92 1.14 3.24
C ILE A 100 -10.06 1.64 4.40
N GLN A 101 -10.72 2.21 5.41
CA GLN A 101 -10.06 2.62 6.65
C GLN A 101 -9.60 1.42 7.48
N ASP A 102 -8.46 1.57 8.13
CA ASP A 102 -7.83 0.59 9.02
C ASP A 102 -7.59 -0.79 8.37
N PHE A 103 -7.43 -0.83 7.06
CA PHE A 103 -6.96 -2.02 6.34
C PHE A 103 -5.44 -1.97 6.22
N ASP A 104 -4.79 -3.11 6.37
CA ASP A 104 -3.35 -3.29 6.21
C ASP A 104 -3.06 -4.68 5.64
N ILE A 105 -1.98 -4.78 4.85
CA ILE A 105 -1.43 -6.00 4.28
C ILE A 105 -0.05 -6.19 4.90
N THR A 106 0.09 -7.23 5.72
CA THR A 106 1.37 -7.60 6.32
C THR A 106 2.22 -8.41 5.34
N ASP A 107 1.57 -9.28 4.56
CA ASP A 107 2.20 -10.13 3.56
C ASP A 107 1.17 -10.51 2.49
N LEU A 108 1.61 -10.58 1.25
CA LEU A 108 0.84 -11.11 0.12
C LEU A 108 1.82 -11.66 -0.93
N ASP A 109 1.69 -12.95 -1.21
CA ASP A 109 2.40 -13.69 -2.25
C ASP A 109 1.36 -14.48 -3.06
N SER A 110 1.01 -13.97 -4.24
CA SER A 110 0.06 -14.64 -5.14
C SER A 110 0.63 -15.92 -5.76
N GLY A 111 1.95 -16.17 -5.63
CA GLY A 111 2.62 -17.39 -6.05
C GLY A 111 2.62 -18.50 -5.00
N ALA A 112 2.18 -18.22 -3.77
CA ALA A 112 2.09 -19.23 -2.72
C ALA A 112 0.99 -20.26 -3.00
N GLU A 113 1.21 -21.52 -2.61
CA GLU A 113 0.28 -22.60 -2.99
C GLU A 113 -1.08 -22.54 -2.24
N HIS A 114 -1.06 -22.20 -0.94
CA HIS A 114 -2.22 -22.37 -0.05
C HIS A 114 -2.54 -21.13 0.78
N HIS A 115 -1.54 -20.49 1.37
CA HIS A 115 -1.71 -19.27 2.15
C HIS A 115 -1.09 -18.12 1.38
N LEU A 116 -1.95 -17.27 0.83
CA LEU A 116 -1.52 -16.20 -0.07
C LEU A 116 -1.12 -14.94 0.70
N GLY A 117 -1.66 -14.69 1.89
CA GLY A 117 -1.33 -13.45 2.58
C GLY A 117 -2.07 -13.25 3.87
N SER A 118 -1.66 -12.23 4.62
CA SER A 118 -2.27 -11.85 5.88
C SER A 118 -2.16 -10.36 6.13
N GLY A 119 -2.98 -9.87 7.05
CA GLY A 119 -2.94 -8.47 7.45
C GLY A 119 -3.97 -8.15 8.52
N ARG A 120 -4.37 -6.88 8.57
CA ARG A 120 -5.35 -6.40 9.56
C ARG A 120 -6.47 -5.61 8.90
N LEU A 121 -7.67 -5.71 9.47
CA LEU A 121 -8.81 -4.86 9.19
C LEU A 121 -9.41 -4.42 10.52
N LYS A 122 -9.42 -3.12 10.81
CA LYS A 122 -9.99 -2.57 12.06
C LYS A 122 -9.45 -3.28 13.31
N GLY A 123 -8.16 -3.63 13.28
CA GLY A 123 -7.47 -4.35 14.35
C GLY A 123 -7.69 -5.87 14.39
N GLN A 124 -8.62 -6.43 13.59
CA GLN A 124 -8.83 -7.87 13.46
C GLN A 124 -7.87 -8.44 12.40
N GLN A 125 -7.23 -9.57 12.68
CA GLN A 125 -6.33 -10.21 11.72
C GLN A 125 -7.14 -10.90 10.62
N TRP A 126 -6.70 -10.77 9.37
CA TRP A 126 -7.22 -11.55 8.25
C TRP A 126 -6.15 -12.46 7.66
N SER A 127 -6.59 -13.57 7.06
CA SER A 127 -5.78 -14.50 6.28
C SER A 127 -6.46 -14.79 4.95
N LEU A 128 -5.71 -14.68 3.86
CA LEU A 128 -6.14 -15.05 2.51
C LEU A 128 -5.58 -16.43 2.15
N LEU A 129 -6.48 -17.33 1.77
CA LEU A 129 -6.18 -18.71 1.43
C LEU A 129 -6.61 -18.99 -0.01
N HIS A 130 -5.89 -19.89 -0.65
CA HIS A 130 -6.22 -20.46 -1.93
C HIS A 130 -6.31 -21.98 -1.80
N ASN A 131 -7.45 -22.55 -2.16
CA ASN A 131 -7.64 -24.00 -2.16
C ASN A 131 -8.40 -24.41 -3.41
N SER A 132 -7.76 -25.23 -4.26
CA SER A 132 -8.40 -25.82 -5.44
C SER A 132 -9.06 -24.79 -6.38
N GLY A 133 -8.38 -23.67 -6.63
CA GLY A 133 -8.87 -22.59 -7.52
C GLY A 133 -9.74 -21.55 -6.82
N LEU A 134 -10.09 -21.75 -5.54
CA LEU A 134 -10.97 -20.86 -4.79
C LEU A 134 -10.20 -20.02 -3.79
N LEU A 135 -10.43 -18.71 -3.85
CA LEU A 135 -9.98 -17.77 -2.83
C LEU A 135 -10.93 -17.80 -1.62
N THR A 136 -10.36 -17.76 -0.42
CA THR A 136 -11.09 -17.66 0.83
C THR A 136 -10.38 -16.69 1.75
N VAL A 137 -11.08 -15.67 2.24
CA VAL A 137 -10.57 -14.80 3.30
C VAL A 137 -11.25 -15.13 4.62
N ILE A 138 -10.46 -15.19 5.67
CA ILE A 138 -10.89 -15.45 7.03
C ILE A 138 -10.48 -14.25 7.88
N LEU A 139 -11.45 -13.57 8.49
CA LEU A 139 -11.21 -12.69 9.63
C LEU A 139 -11.12 -13.56 10.88
N LEU A 140 -9.94 -13.62 11.49
CA LEU A 140 -9.66 -14.40 12.69
C LEU A 140 -10.36 -13.81 13.91
N PRO A 141 -10.78 -14.62 14.88
CA PRO A 141 -11.53 -14.12 16.04
C PRO A 141 -10.71 -13.11 16.86
N SER A 142 -11.39 -12.10 17.39
CA SER A 142 -10.86 -11.19 18.41
C SER A 142 -11.79 -11.16 19.63
N ALA A 143 -11.39 -10.49 20.72
CA ALA A 143 -12.05 -10.57 22.04
C ALA A 143 -13.58 -10.44 22.00
N ASP A 144 -14.12 -9.66 21.07
CA ASP A 144 -15.56 -9.39 20.93
C ASP A 144 -16.11 -9.66 19.51
N CYS A 145 -15.33 -10.27 18.62
CA CYS A 145 -15.73 -10.54 17.24
C CYS A 145 -15.51 -12.01 16.85
N PRO A 146 -16.57 -12.76 16.49
CA PRO A 146 -16.43 -14.11 15.98
C PRO A 146 -15.68 -14.13 14.64
N PRO A 147 -15.14 -15.29 14.22
CA PRO A 147 -14.51 -15.39 12.91
C PRO A 147 -15.55 -15.16 11.81
N ARG A 148 -15.13 -14.51 10.73
CA ARG A 148 -15.95 -14.34 9.53
C ARG A 148 -15.21 -14.92 8.34
N VAL A 149 -15.92 -15.63 7.48
CA VAL A 149 -15.35 -16.28 6.31
C VAL A 149 -16.09 -15.77 5.08
N TYR A 150 -15.32 -15.45 4.05
CA TYR A 150 -15.85 -15.13 2.72
C TYR A 150 -15.06 -15.94 1.71
N SER A 151 -15.77 -16.70 0.87
CA SER A 151 -15.18 -17.59 -0.12
C SER A 151 -15.73 -17.27 -1.50
N GLU A 152 -14.87 -17.37 -2.50
CA GLU A 152 -15.27 -17.28 -3.90
C GLU A 152 -16.28 -18.39 -4.22
N THR A 153 -17.29 -18.03 -5.01
CA THR A 153 -18.23 -19.04 -5.52
C THR A 153 -17.58 -19.78 -6.69
N PRO A 154 -17.58 -21.13 -6.70
CA PRO A 154 -17.01 -21.88 -7.81
C PRO A 154 -17.69 -21.51 -9.12
N ARG A 155 -16.94 -20.93 -10.05
CA ARG A 155 -17.43 -20.71 -11.41
C ARG A 155 -17.43 -22.05 -12.13
N THR A 156 -18.58 -22.71 -12.20
CA THR A 156 -18.79 -23.82 -13.16
C THR A 156 -18.85 -23.24 -14.57
N VAL A 157 -17.70 -22.98 -15.18
CA VAL A 157 -17.61 -22.69 -16.60
C VAL A 157 -16.62 -23.68 -17.19
N GLY A 158 -17.11 -24.56 -18.06
CA GLY A 158 -16.29 -25.51 -18.79
C GLY A 158 -15.28 -24.76 -19.65
N GLY A 159 -14.02 -24.84 -19.25
CA GLY A 159 -12.90 -24.15 -19.90
C GLY A 159 -11.84 -23.95 -18.83
N THR A 160 -10.67 -24.54 -19.07
CA THR A 160 -9.43 -24.40 -18.27
C THR A 160 -9.46 -23.20 -17.34
N THR A 161 -9.63 -23.46 -16.03
CA THR A 161 -9.31 -22.49 -14.99
C THR A 161 -7.83 -22.19 -15.15
N SER A 162 -7.47 -21.12 -15.88
CA SER A 162 -6.14 -20.56 -15.66
C SER A 162 -6.23 -19.96 -14.26
N ASP A 163 -5.63 -20.69 -13.32
CA ASP A 163 -5.42 -20.31 -11.92
C ASP A 163 -4.41 -19.16 -11.85
N ASP A 164 -4.53 -18.15 -12.72
CA ASP A 164 -3.61 -17.03 -12.73
C ASP A 164 -3.97 -16.13 -11.54
N LEU A 165 -3.41 -16.51 -10.39
CA LEU A 165 -3.38 -15.72 -9.17
C LEU A 165 -2.39 -14.58 -9.37
N THR A 166 -2.95 -13.39 -9.55
CA THR A 166 -2.20 -12.13 -9.53
C THR A 166 -2.48 -11.37 -8.25
N ASP A 167 -1.59 -10.45 -7.89
CA ASP A 167 -1.82 -9.52 -6.78
C ASP A 167 -3.15 -8.79 -6.96
N GLU A 168 -3.40 -8.24 -8.15
CA GLU A 168 -4.66 -7.56 -8.50
C GLU A 168 -5.89 -8.44 -8.23
N ARG A 169 -5.88 -9.73 -8.62
CA ARG A 169 -7.01 -10.65 -8.37
C ARG A 169 -7.21 -10.87 -6.87
N CYS A 170 -6.13 -11.11 -6.14
CA CYS A 170 -6.16 -11.34 -4.70
C CYS A 170 -6.69 -10.11 -3.95
N ILE A 171 -6.20 -8.92 -4.30
CA ILE A 171 -6.63 -7.66 -3.71
C ILE A 171 -8.09 -7.37 -4.05
N ARG A 172 -8.53 -7.53 -5.31
CA ARG A 172 -9.94 -7.30 -5.67
C ARG A 172 -10.88 -8.24 -4.92
N PHE A 173 -10.50 -9.50 -4.75
CA PHE A 173 -11.25 -10.44 -3.93
C PHE A 173 -11.31 -10.00 -2.45
N LEU A 174 -10.19 -9.55 -1.88
CA LEU A 174 -10.15 -8.99 -0.52
C LEU A 174 -11.08 -7.78 -0.41
N LEU A 175 -11.02 -6.83 -1.33
CA LEU A 175 -11.88 -5.63 -1.34
C LEU A 175 -13.38 -5.98 -1.33
N ASP A 176 -13.77 -6.95 -2.16
CA ASP A 176 -15.16 -7.45 -2.23
C ASP A 176 -15.60 -8.11 -0.91
N ALA A 177 -14.73 -8.92 -0.32
CA ALA A 177 -14.97 -9.52 0.99
C ALA A 177 -15.11 -8.47 2.10
N MET A 178 -14.24 -7.46 2.13
CA MET A 178 -14.27 -6.39 3.12
C MET A 178 -15.53 -5.53 3.01
N ASN A 179 -15.98 -5.26 1.78
CA ASN A 179 -17.27 -4.61 1.53
C ASN A 179 -18.43 -5.46 2.07
N THR A 180 -18.42 -6.76 1.80
CA THR A 180 -19.41 -7.72 2.31
C THR A 180 -19.42 -7.75 3.85
N PHE A 181 -18.26 -7.81 4.50
CA PHE A 181 -18.19 -7.78 5.96
C PHE A 181 -18.66 -6.46 6.58
N SER A 182 -18.53 -5.36 5.84
CA SER A 182 -18.97 -4.02 6.27
C SER A 182 -20.47 -3.82 6.09
N THR A 183 -21.07 -4.34 5.02
CA THR A 183 -22.52 -4.28 4.77
C THR A 183 -23.31 -5.25 5.65
N HIS A 184 -22.75 -6.42 5.95
CA HIS A 184 -23.37 -7.44 6.81
C HIS A 184 -23.03 -7.28 8.31
N GLN A 185 -22.75 -6.06 8.78
CA GLN A 185 -22.80 -5.75 10.22
C GLN A 185 -24.20 -5.99 10.84
N ALA A 186 -25.22 -6.27 10.04
CA ALA A 186 -26.43 -6.94 10.48
C ALA A 186 -26.22 -8.46 10.44
N LEU A 187 -25.98 -9.05 11.61
CA LEU A 187 -25.94 -10.50 11.93
C LEU A 187 -26.49 -11.44 10.84
N PRO A 188 -25.76 -12.49 10.44
CA PRO A 188 -26.44 -13.63 9.85
C PRO A 188 -27.25 -14.32 10.95
N SER A 189 -28.57 -14.41 10.72
CA SER A 189 -29.48 -15.31 11.43
C SER A 189 -28.86 -16.70 11.57
N GLU A 190 -29.06 -17.35 12.73
CA GLU A 190 -28.49 -18.61 13.24
C GLU A 190 -28.58 -19.87 12.33
N GLY A 191 -28.92 -19.75 11.05
CA GLY A 191 -29.22 -20.86 10.14
C GLY A 191 -28.05 -21.46 9.35
N GLN A 192 -26.82 -20.92 9.40
CA GLN A 192 -25.71 -21.43 8.58
C GLN A 192 -24.51 -22.01 9.35
N GLN A 193 -24.60 -22.16 10.67
CA GLN A 193 -23.49 -22.66 11.50
C GLN A 193 -23.34 -24.19 11.59
N LEU A 194 -24.12 -24.98 10.84
CA LEU A 194 -24.08 -26.44 10.94
C LEU A 194 -24.03 -27.13 9.57
N SER A 195 -22.94 -26.92 8.83
CA SER A 195 -22.47 -27.88 7.84
C SER A 195 -21.03 -27.55 7.45
N LEU A 196 -20.05 -27.91 8.29
CA LEU A 196 -18.63 -28.09 7.95
C LEU A 196 -17.84 -28.54 9.20
N LEU A 197 -18.39 -29.51 9.93
CA LEU A 197 -17.64 -30.42 10.80
C LEU A 197 -17.93 -31.85 10.33
#